data_AF-A0A1I5AB81-F1
#
_entry.id   AF-A0A1I5AB81-F1
#
_cell.length_a   1.000
_cell.length_b   1.000
_cell.length_c   1.000
_cell.angle_alpha   90.00
_cell.angle_beta   90.00
_cell.angle_gamma   90.00
#
_symmetry.space_group_name_H-M   'P 1'
#
loop_
_entity.id
_entity.type
_entity.pdbx_description
1 polymer ?
#
loop_
_entity_poly.entity_id
_entity_poly.type
_entity_poly.pdbx_seq_one_letter_code
_entity_poly.pdbx_strand_id
1 'polypeptide(L)'
;MSAPALPETGKAVRVMYVGLALTALAALAPLIDVATVDSLGDHVRSAYPNWPDDLIATDRNAIAGYLAVIGVLGIAGWVWSIIGARKHARWARVVSTIMFALGASAALLNLSLSGGAYTNVVPPLHSALGALPALAGLAAVFLLWKR
;
A
#
# COMPACT_ATOMS: atom_id res chain seq x y z
N MET A 1 -4.70 -2.42 37.89
CA MET A 1 -5.05 -1.02 37.53
C MET A 1 -4.38 -0.68 36.22
N SER A 2 -5.15 -0.59 35.13
CA SER A 2 -4.63 -0.20 33.81
C SER A 2 -4.49 1.32 33.78
N ALA A 3 -3.28 1.84 33.59
CA ALA A 3 -3.08 3.28 33.40
C ALA A 3 -3.92 3.77 32.19
N PRO A 4 -4.55 4.96 32.27
CA PRO A 4 -5.33 5.49 31.17
C PRO A 4 -4.44 5.65 29.93
N ALA A 5 -4.94 5.20 28.78
CA ALA A 5 -4.22 5.32 27.52
C ALA A 5 -3.92 6.81 27.24
N LEU A 6 -2.64 7.16 27.10
CA LEU A 6 -2.21 8.52 26.79
C LEU A 6 -2.95 9.01 25.52
N PRO A 7 -3.46 10.26 25.48
CA PRO A 7 -4.26 10.79 24.36
C PRO A 7 -3.63 10.58 22.98
N GLU A 8 -2.29 10.65 22.91
CA GLU A 8 -1.49 10.45 21.70
C GLU A 8 -1.59 9.02 21.15
N THR A 9 -1.81 8.01 22.01
CA THR A 9 -2.02 6.62 21.56
C THR A 9 -3.35 6.47 20.83
N GLY A 10 -4.41 7.13 21.32
CA GLY A 10 -5.72 7.11 20.68
C GLY A 10 -5.73 7.85 19.34
N LYS A 11 -4.88 8.86 19.17
CA LYS A 11 -4.65 9.52 17.87
C LYS A 11 -3.86 8.61 16.93
N ALA A 12 -2.76 8.02 17.39
CA ALA A 12 -1.95 7.11 16.59
C ALA A 12 -2.79 5.94 16.03
N VAL A 13 -3.56 5.27 16.89
CA VAL A 13 -4.41 4.14 16.46
C VAL A 13 -5.47 4.56 15.44
N ARG A 14 -6.07 5.76 15.57
CA ARG A 14 -7.00 6.28 14.54
C ARG A 14 -6.32 6.48 13.20
N VAL A 15 -5.14 7.08 13.18
CA VAL A 15 -4.34 7.26 11.95
C VAL A 15 -3.97 5.90 11.33
N MET A 16 -3.65 4.90 12.16
CA MET A 16 -3.36 3.55 11.68
C MET A 16 -4.57 2.88 11.02
N TYR A 17 -5.79 3.09 11.53
CA TYR A 17 -7.00 2.61 10.86
C TYR A 17 -7.28 3.32 9.53
N VAL A 18 -6.97 4.62 9.43
CA VAL A 18 -7.02 5.35 8.15
C VAL A 18 -6.05 4.73 7.15
N GLY A 19 -4.80 4.47 7.58
CA GLY A 19 -3.81 3.78 6.76
C GLY A 19 -4.26 2.41 6.30
N LEU A 20 -4.84 1.60 7.20
CA LEU A 20 -5.42 0.30 6.87
C LEU A 20 -6.54 0.41 5.81
N ALA A 21 -7.46 1.35 5.97
CA ALA A 21 -8.55 1.57 5.02
C ALA A 21 -8.01 1.99 3.64
N LEU A 22 -7.04 2.90 3.60
CA LEU A 22 -6.38 3.31 2.36
C LEU A 22 -5.66 2.13 1.69
N THR A 23 -4.96 1.28 2.45
CA THR A 23 -4.33 0.07 1.90
C THR A 23 -5.36 -0.90 1.36
N ALA A 24 -6.49 -1.09 2.03
CA ALA A 24 -7.56 -1.95 1.54
C ALA A 24 -8.15 -1.43 0.23
N LEU A 25 -8.39 -0.12 0.12
CA LEU A 25 -8.84 0.51 -1.13
C LEU A 25 -7.81 0.32 -2.25
N ALA A 26 -6.53 0.57 -1.95
CA ALA A 26 -5.44 0.39 -2.92
C ALA A 26 -5.27 -1.08 -3.38
N ALA A 27 -5.51 -2.05 -2.47
CA ALA A 27 -5.44 -3.47 -2.78
C ALA A 27 -6.60 -3.95 -3.66
N LEU A 28 -7.79 -3.38 -3.45
CA LEU A 28 -9.00 -3.73 -4.22
C LEU A 28 -9.06 -3.03 -5.58
N ALA A 29 -8.51 -1.83 -5.69
CA ALA A 29 -8.53 -1.04 -6.92
C ALA A 29 -8.10 -1.80 -8.20
N PRO A 30 -6.93 -2.48 -8.25
CA PRO A 30 -6.53 -3.20 -9.46
C PRO A 30 -7.46 -4.37 -9.80
N LEU A 31 -8.07 -5.01 -8.80
CA LEU A 31 -9.02 -6.11 -9.01
C LEU A 31 -10.35 -5.60 -9.58
N ILE A 32 -10.81 -4.46 -9.07
CA ILE A 32 -12.01 -3.78 -9.57
C ILE A 32 -11.76 -3.28 -10.99
N ASP A 33 -10.60 -2.67 -11.25
CA ASP A 33 -10.21 -2.17 -12.57
C ASP A 33 -10.25 -3.28 -13.63
N VAL A 34 -9.56 -4.40 -13.38
CA VAL A 34 -9.55 -5.58 -14.28
C VAL A 34 -10.96 -6.13 -14.53
N ALA A 35 -11.86 -6.04 -13.55
CA ALA A 35 -13.23 -6.53 -13.66
C ALA A 35 -14.20 -5.55 -14.34
N THR A 36 -13.81 -4.29 -14.57
CA THR A 36 -14.74 -3.23 -15.00
C THR A 36 -14.24 -2.43 -16.19
N VAL A 37 -13.17 -1.66 -16.01
CA VAL A 37 -12.67 -0.66 -16.97
C VAL A 37 -11.50 -1.18 -17.78
N ASP A 38 -10.73 -2.14 -17.24
CA ASP A 38 -9.52 -2.70 -17.86
C ASP A 38 -8.43 -1.65 -18.17
N SER A 39 -8.31 -0.59 -17.35
CA SER A 39 -7.31 0.46 -17.59
C SER A 39 -5.87 -0.06 -17.48
N LEU A 40 -5.64 -1.10 -16.68
CA LEU A 40 -4.38 -1.85 -16.68
C LEU A 40 -4.10 -2.52 -18.03
N GLY A 41 -5.12 -3.08 -18.68
CA GLY A 41 -4.98 -3.66 -20.02
C GLY A 41 -4.64 -2.60 -21.06
N ASP A 42 -5.30 -1.45 -21.00
CA ASP A 42 -5.00 -0.32 -21.89
C ASP A 42 -3.59 0.25 -21.68
N HIS A 43 -3.13 0.29 -20.43
CA HIS A 43 -1.75 0.65 -20.10
C HIS A 43 -0.75 -0.30 -20.75
N VAL A 44 -0.96 -1.63 -20.67
CA VAL A 44 -0.11 -2.63 -21.33
C VAL A 44 -0.14 -2.47 -22.86
N ARG A 45 -1.34 -2.32 -23.46
CA ARG A 45 -1.50 -2.09 -24.92
C ARG A 45 -0.75 -0.85 -25.40
N SER A 46 -0.78 0.22 -24.60
CA SER A 46 -0.08 1.46 -24.93
C SER A 46 1.44 1.31 -24.94
N ALA A 47 1.98 0.48 -24.04
CA ALA A 47 3.41 0.19 -23.97
C ALA A 47 3.85 -0.84 -25.01
N TYR A 48 3.01 -1.83 -25.33
CA TYR A 48 3.29 -2.88 -26.30
C TYR A 48 2.17 -3.03 -27.35
N PRO A 49 2.08 -2.13 -28.34
CA PRO A 49 0.99 -2.12 -29.32
C PRO A 49 0.93 -3.37 -30.22
N ASN A 50 2.04 -4.10 -30.34
CA ASN A 50 2.18 -5.25 -31.23
C ASN A 50 2.02 -6.59 -30.48
N TRP A 51 1.75 -6.58 -29.18
CA TRP A 51 1.54 -7.81 -28.43
C TRP A 51 0.16 -8.41 -28.72
N PRO A 52 0.06 -9.75 -28.81
CA PRO A 52 -1.23 -10.42 -28.87
C PRO A 52 -1.98 -10.32 -27.53
N ASP A 53 -3.31 -10.49 -27.59
CA ASP A 53 -4.20 -10.26 -26.44
C ASP A 53 -3.91 -11.17 -25.23
N ASP A 54 -3.38 -12.38 -25.45
CA ASP A 54 -3.02 -13.31 -24.39
C ASP A 54 -1.81 -12.84 -23.58
N LEU A 55 -0.80 -12.23 -24.23
CA LEU A 55 0.33 -11.62 -23.55
C LEU A 55 -0.08 -10.35 -22.81
N ILE A 56 -0.97 -9.54 -23.41
CA ILE A 56 -1.53 -8.35 -22.77
C ILE A 56 -2.27 -8.75 -21.47
N ALA A 57 -3.15 -9.76 -21.53
CA ALA A 57 -3.89 -10.23 -20.38
C ALA A 57 -2.97 -10.81 -19.30
N THR A 58 -1.90 -11.51 -19.71
CA THR A 58 -0.92 -12.09 -18.78
C THR A 58 -0.18 -11.00 -18.01
N ASP A 59 0.36 -9.99 -18.70
CA ASP A 59 1.11 -8.91 -18.07
C ASP A 59 0.21 -8.01 -17.20
N ARG A 60 -1.00 -7.72 -17.68
CA ARG A 60 -2.05 -7.04 -16.91
C ARG A 60 -2.33 -7.77 -15.59
N ASN A 61 -2.56 -9.07 -15.65
CA ASN A 61 -2.87 -9.89 -14.48
C ASN A 61 -1.65 -9.98 -13.53
N ALA A 62 -0.43 -9.96 -14.06
CA ALA A 62 0.79 -9.93 -13.26
C ALA A 62 0.89 -8.60 -12.46
N ILE A 63 0.64 -7.45 -13.09
CA ILE A 63 0.63 -6.15 -12.42
C ILE A 63 -0.47 -6.13 -11.33
N ALA A 64 -1.69 -6.53 -11.67
CA ALA A 64 -2.81 -6.57 -10.72
C ALA A 64 -2.52 -7.51 -9.54
N GLY A 65 -1.99 -8.70 -9.82
CA GLY A 65 -1.60 -9.69 -8.81
C GLY A 65 -0.52 -9.18 -7.88
N TYR A 66 0.53 -8.55 -8.42
CA TYR A 66 1.57 -7.91 -7.62
C TYR A 66 1.00 -6.85 -6.66
N LEU A 67 0.16 -5.95 -7.16
CA LEU A 67 -0.45 -4.89 -6.34
C LEU A 67 -1.35 -5.48 -5.24
N ALA A 68 -2.13 -6.51 -5.56
CA ALA A 68 -2.97 -7.20 -4.60
C ALA A 68 -2.14 -7.86 -3.48
N VAL A 69 -1.04 -8.54 -3.83
CA VAL A 69 -0.14 -9.18 -2.85
C VAL A 69 0.49 -8.14 -1.92
N ILE A 70 1.03 -7.05 -2.47
CA ILE A 70 1.58 -5.94 -1.67
C ILE A 70 0.50 -5.36 -0.76
N GLY A 71 -0.73 -5.20 -1.26
CA GLY A 71 -1.88 -4.74 -0.48
C GLY A 71 -2.20 -5.65 0.71
N VAL A 72 -2.25 -6.97 0.50
CA VAL A 72 -2.49 -7.95 1.57
C VAL A 72 -1.39 -7.94 2.62
N LEU A 73 -0.12 -7.87 2.20
CA LEU A 73 1.01 -7.74 3.13
C LEU A 73 0.91 -6.44 3.94
N GLY A 74 0.54 -5.33 3.29
CA GLY A 74 0.31 -4.05 3.95
C GLY A 74 -0.81 -4.12 4.99
N ILE A 75 -1.95 -4.74 4.66
CA ILE A 75 -3.06 -4.97 5.59
C ILE A 75 -2.60 -5.76 6.81
N ALA A 76 -1.88 -6.85 6.61
CA ALA A 76 -1.33 -7.64 7.71
C ALA A 76 -0.39 -6.82 8.59
N GLY A 77 0.49 -6.02 7.98
CA GLY A 77 1.39 -5.10 8.67
C GLY A 77 0.67 -4.04 9.51
N TRP A 78 -0.41 -3.46 8.98
CA TRP A 78 -1.27 -2.53 9.71
C TRP A 78 -1.94 -3.19 10.91
N VAL A 79 -2.58 -4.34 10.71
CA VAL A 79 -3.26 -5.09 11.79
C VAL A 79 -2.28 -5.41 12.91
N TRP A 80 -1.09 -5.92 12.56
CA TRP A 80 -0.04 -6.23 13.53
C TRP A 80 0.40 -5.00 14.33
N SER A 81 0.62 -3.88 13.64
CA SER A 81 1.05 -2.62 14.25
C SER A 81 -0.04 -2.03 15.16
N ILE A 82 -1.31 -2.10 14.77
CA ILE A 82 -2.47 -1.67 15.57
C ILE A 82 -2.56 -2.50 16.86
N ILE A 83 -2.42 -3.82 16.77
CA ILE A 83 -2.43 -4.72 17.95
C ILE A 83 -1.32 -4.32 18.92
N GLY A 84 -0.10 -4.10 18.41
CA GLY A 84 1.04 -3.65 19.23
C GLY A 84 0.79 -2.31 19.91
N ALA A 85 0.29 -1.33 19.17
CA ALA A 85 0.01 0.02 19.68
C ALA A 85 -1.08 0.01 20.77
N ARG A 86 -2.16 -0.77 20.56
CA ARG A 86 -3.24 -0.94 21.54
C ARG A 86 -2.79 -1.62 22.81
N LYS A 87 -1.87 -2.59 22.72
CA LYS A 87 -1.25 -3.26 23.88
C LYS A 87 -0.17 -2.41 24.56
N HIS A 88 0.12 -1.21 24.04
CA HIS A 88 1.20 -0.33 24.52
C HIS A 88 2.57 -1.02 24.55
N ALA A 89 2.78 -1.97 23.65
CA ALA A 89 4.01 -2.73 23.63
C ALA A 89 5.17 -1.87 23.14
N ARG A 90 6.33 -1.96 23.81
CA ARG A 90 7.53 -1.18 23.44
C ARG A 90 8.02 -1.52 22.01
N TRP A 91 7.80 -2.75 21.56
CA TRP A 91 8.16 -3.19 20.21
C TRP A 91 7.30 -2.55 19.10
N ALA A 92 6.12 -2.01 19.43
CA ALA A 92 5.20 -1.45 18.44
C ALA A 92 5.81 -0.28 17.66
N ARG A 93 6.67 0.53 18.31
CA ARG A 93 7.38 1.63 17.65
C ARG A 93 8.33 1.11 16.56
N VAL A 94 9.18 0.14 16.92
CA VAL A 94 10.17 -0.45 16.01
C VAL A 94 9.48 -1.13 14.83
N VAL A 95 8.48 -1.98 15.10
CA VAL A 95 7.76 -2.70 14.04
C VAL A 95 7.01 -1.74 13.13
N SER A 96 6.33 -0.70 13.67
CA SER A 96 5.64 0.28 12.84
C SER A 96 6.61 1.07 11.96
N THR A 97 7.81 1.41 12.46
CA THR A 97 8.85 2.06 11.66
C THR A 97 9.37 1.15 10.54
N ILE A 98 9.60 -0.14 10.82
CA ILE A 98 10.02 -1.11 9.78
C ILE A 98 8.93 -1.27 8.72
N MET A 99 7.67 -1.47 9.14
CA MET A 99 6.53 -1.60 8.22
C MET A 99 6.35 -0.34 7.38
N PHE A 100 6.51 0.85 7.97
CA PHE A 100 6.50 2.10 7.23
C PHE A 100 7.62 2.16 6.20
N ALA A 101 8.86 1.81 6.57
CA ALA A 101 9.98 1.81 5.65
C ALA A 101 9.72 0.88 4.45
N LEU A 102 9.25 -0.35 4.70
CA LEU A 102 8.89 -1.29 3.64
C LEU A 102 7.77 -0.75 2.74
N GLY A 103 6.70 -0.21 3.33
CA GLY A 103 5.58 0.35 2.59
C GLY A 103 5.96 1.59 1.77
N ALA A 104 6.78 2.47 2.33
CA ALA A 104 7.31 3.65 1.65
C ALA A 104 8.24 3.25 0.49
N SER A 105 9.11 2.26 0.69
CA SER A 105 9.94 1.71 -0.39
C SER A 105 9.10 1.11 -1.49
N ALA A 106 8.06 0.33 -1.18
CA ALA A 106 7.15 -0.21 -2.18
C ALA A 106 6.40 0.89 -2.95
N ALA A 107 5.93 1.93 -2.26
CA ALA A 107 5.28 3.08 -2.90
C ALA A 107 6.24 3.83 -3.83
N LEU A 108 7.48 4.07 -3.40
CA LEU A 108 8.51 4.70 -4.23
C LEU A 108 8.84 3.85 -5.45
N LEU A 109 9.02 2.53 -5.28
CA LEU A 109 9.21 1.61 -6.39
C LEU A 109 8.06 1.69 -7.39
N ASN A 110 6.81 1.64 -6.94
CA ASN A 110 5.64 1.75 -7.83
C ASN A 110 5.58 3.10 -8.58
N LEU A 111 6.13 4.17 -8.00
CA LEU A 111 6.19 5.50 -8.60
C LEU A 111 7.36 5.71 -9.55
N SER A 112 8.43 4.91 -9.46
CA SER A 112 9.68 5.16 -10.22
C SER A 112 10.16 3.99 -11.06
N LEU A 113 9.58 2.80 -10.90
CA LEU A 113 10.04 1.60 -11.61
C LEU A 113 9.62 1.67 -13.08
N SER A 114 10.61 1.90 -13.93
CA SER A 114 10.50 1.74 -15.39
C SER A 114 10.97 0.34 -15.80
N GLY A 115 10.59 -0.11 -16.99
CA GLY A 115 11.00 -1.42 -17.49
C GLY A 115 10.53 -1.70 -18.91
N GLY A 116 11.43 -2.17 -19.77
CA GLY A 116 11.12 -2.41 -21.18
C GLY A 116 10.57 -1.16 -21.86
N ALA A 117 9.37 -1.26 -22.45
CA ALA A 117 8.68 -0.15 -23.10
C ALA A 117 7.92 0.77 -22.10
N TYR A 118 7.83 0.40 -20.82
CA TYR A 118 7.13 1.20 -19.83
C TYR A 118 7.97 2.38 -19.36
N THR A 119 7.42 3.60 -19.46
CA THR A 119 7.92 4.74 -18.69
C THR A 119 7.80 4.47 -17.19
N ASN A 120 6.67 3.91 -16.76
CA ASN A 120 6.45 3.32 -15.44
C ASN A 120 5.65 2.03 -15.59
N VAL A 121 6.11 0.95 -14.94
CA VAL A 121 5.48 -0.37 -15.01
C VAL A 121 4.07 -0.33 -14.43
N VAL A 122 3.91 0.31 -13.26
CA VAL A 122 2.60 0.52 -12.64
C VAL A 122 1.97 1.80 -13.21
N PRO A 123 0.69 1.78 -13.65
CA PRO A 123 0.03 2.97 -14.15
C PRO A 123 -0.01 4.10 -13.11
N PRO A 124 0.12 5.38 -13.51
CA PRO A 124 0.21 6.51 -12.58
C PRO A 124 -0.91 6.58 -11.54
N LEU A 125 -2.15 6.24 -11.92
CA LEU A 125 -3.29 6.23 -11.01
C LEU A 125 -3.12 5.20 -9.87
N HIS A 126 -2.69 3.99 -10.21
CA HIS A 126 -2.47 2.91 -9.25
C HIS A 126 -1.25 3.20 -8.37
N SER A 127 -0.19 3.79 -8.92
CA SER A 127 0.98 4.24 -8.16
C SER A 127 0.62 5.34 -7.16
N ALA A 128 -0.17 6.33 -7.57
CA ALA A 128 -0.63 7.41 -6.70
C ALA A 128 -1.51 6.88 -5.56
N LEU A 129 -2.46 6.00 -5.87
CA LEU A 129 -3.34 5.37 -4.88
C LEU A 129 -2.52 4.52 -3.87
N GLY A 130 -1.56 3.75 -4.36
CA GLY A 130 -0.66 2.93 -3.55
C GLY A 130 0.29 3.75 -2.65
N ALA A 131 0.50 5.03 -2.92
CA ALA A 131 1.33 5.92 -2.12
C ALA A 131 0.59 6.54 -0.92
N LEU A 132 -0.74 6.67 -0.98
CA LEU A 132 -1.54 7.28 0.11
C LEU A 132 -1.35 6.59 1.48
N PRO A 133 -1.28 5.25 1.58
CA PRO A 133 -1.01 4.59 2.85
C PRO A 133 0.32 4.99 3.49
N ALA A 134 1.34 5.34 2.69
CA ALA A 134 2.64 5.75 3.22
C ALA A 134 2.55 7.09 3.98
N LEU A 135 1.67 8.01 3.57
CA LEU A 135 1.41 9.26 4.29
C LEU A 135 0.80 8.98 5.68
N ALA A 136 -0.17 8.06 5.74
CA ALA A 136 -0.73 7.61 7.01
C ALA A 136 0.32 6.89 7.87
N GLY A 137 1.20 6.10 7.26
CA GLY A 137 2.32 5.43 7.93
C GLY A 137 3.29 6.41 8.59
N LEU A 138 3.68 7.46 7.87
CA LEU A 138 4.55 8.50 8.40
C LEU A 138 3.94 9.21 9.62
N ALA A 139 2.66 9.59 9.50
CA ALA A 139 1.92 10.22 10.60
C ALA A 139 1.79 9.27 11.81
N ALA A 140 1.51 7.99 11.59
CA ALA A 140 1.42 6.99 12.65
C ALA A 140 2.76 6.80 13.38
N VAL A 141 3.86 6.67 12.64
CA VAL A 141 5.22 6.57 13.21
C VAL A 141 5.52 7.81 14.05
N PHE A 142 5.31 9.01 13.52
CA PHE A 142 5.55 10.26 14.27
C PHE A 142 4.79 10.29 15.61
N LEU A 143 3.49 9.96 15.59
CA LEU A 143 2.66 9.95 16.81
C LEU A 143 3.10 8.87 17.82
N LEU A 144 3.55 7.70 17.36
CA LEU A 144 4.04 6.63 18.23
C LEU A 144 5.37 6.97 18.93
N TRP A 145 6.22 7.76 18.29
CA TRP A 145 7.50 8.21 18.85
C TRP A 145 7.38 9.46 19.73
N LYS A 146 6.34 10.29 19.53
CA LYS A 146 6.04 11.44 20.39
C LYS A 146 5.45 11.06 21.76
N ARG A 147 4.93 9.83 21.87
CA ARG A 147 4.41 9.24 23.11
C ARG A 147 5.55 8.81 24.02
#